data_AF-A0A6H2H490-F1
#
_entry.id   AF-A0A6H2H490-F1
#
_cell.length_a   1.000
_cell.length_b   1.000
_cell.length_c   1.000
_cell.angle_alpha   90.00
_cell.angle_beta   90.00
_cell.angle_gamma   90.00
#
_symmetry.space_group_name_H-M   'P 1'
#
loop_
_entity.id
_entity.type
_entity.pdbx_description
1 polymer ?
#
loop_
_entity_poly.entity_id
_entity_poly.type
_entity_poly.pdbx_seq_one_letter_code
_entity_poly.pdbx_strand_id
1 'polypeptide(L)'
;MEPVSGEHVEVDGVYTNQWGREEKLQRGDVFPADPMWGSTEWKLTELEFSNHHAGHTDPREIPHDSANDPENHLQHPRRHKHKEHRGDE
;
A
#
# COMPACT_ATOMS: atom_id res chain seq x y z
N MET A 1 14.51 6.13 -16.40
CA MET A 1 15.94 5.95 -16.70
C MET A 1 16.44 4.98 -15.66
N GLU A 2 17.11 3.92 -16.08
CA GLU A 2 17.71 2.98 -15.10
C GLU A 2 18.94 3.65 -14.48
N PRO A 3 19.19 3.48 -13.18
CA PRO A 3 20.39 4.01 -12.54
C PRO A 3 21.66 3.40 -13.14
N VAL A 4 22.75 4.16 -13.14
CA VAL A 4 24.06 3.73 -13.64
C VAL A 4 25.07 3.56 -12.51
N SER A 5 26.10 2.75 -12.75
CA SER A 5 27.24 2.61 -11.84
C SER A 5 27.79 3.97 -11.40
N GLY A 6 28.02 4.13 -10.09
CA GLY A 6 28.45 5.38 -9.48
C GLY A 6 27.31 6.26 -8.93
N GLU A 7 26.06 5.98 -9.27
CA GLU A 7 24.90 6.61 -8.63
C GLU A 7 24.56 5.94 -7.29
N HIS A 8 23.78 6.64 -6.47
CA HIS A 8 23.32 6.11 -5.19
C HIS A 8 22.04 5.29 -5.36
N VAL A 9 21.96 4.19 -4.65
CA VAL A 9 20.80 3.32 -4.58
C VAL A 9 19.69 4.02 -3.82
N GLU A 10 18.50 4.12 -4.42
CA GLU A 10 17.37 4.85 -3.84
C GLU A 10 16.52 3.99 -2.87
N VAL A 11 16.44 2.68 -3.14
CA VAL A 11 15.61 1.74 -2.36
C VAL A 11 16.34 0.44 -2.11
N ASP A 12 16.03 -0.20 -0.98
CA ASP A 12 16.57 -1.52 -0.64
C ASP A 12 15.98 -2.58 -1.59
N GLY A 13 16.83 -3.44 -2.13
CA GLY A 13 16.36 -4.47 -3.04
C GLY A 13 17.45 -5.25 -3.76
N VAL A 14 17.02 -6.13 -4.65
CA VAL A 14 17.87 -6.87 -5.58
C VAL A 14 17.85 -6.17 -6.92
N TYR A 15 19.03 -5.82 -7.41
CA TYR A 15 19.23 -5.17 -8.69
C TYR A 15 19.95 -6.11 -9.65
N THR A 16 19.59 -6.03 -10.92
CA THR A 16 20.20 -6.80 -12.00
C THR A 16 20.90 -5.87 -12.97
N ASN A 17 22.17 -6.15 -13.28
CA ASN A 17 22.91 -5.38 -14.28
C ASN A 17 22.60 -5.83 -15.72
N GLN A 18 23.14 -5.13 -16.72
CA GLN A 18 22.93 -5.47 -18.14
C GLN A 18 23.42 -6.87 -18.55
N TRP A 19 24.34 -7.47 -17.79
CA TRP A 19 24.84 -8.82 -18.01
C TRP A 19 23.99 -9.89 -17.30
N GLY A 20 22.95 -9.49 -16.56
CA GLY A 20 22.08 -10.41 -15.85
C GLY A 20 22.64 -10.86 -14.49
N ARG A 21 23.67 -10.18 -13.97
CA ARG A 21 24.16 -10.42 -12.61
C ARG A 21 23.25 -9.72 -11.62
N GLU A 22 22.81 -10.46 -10.61
CA GLU A 22 21.98 -9.96 -9.53
C GLU A 22 22.83 -9.61 -8.30
N GLU A 23 22.53 -8.48 -7.68
CA GLU A 23 23.21 -8.01 -6.48
C GLU A 23 22.20 -7.34 -5.54
N LYS A 24 22.27 -7.70 -4.26
CA LYS A 24 21.44 -7.08 -3.22
C LYS A 24 22.12 -5.81 -2.74
N LEU A 25 21.43 -4.68 -2.91
CA LEU A 25 21.94 -3.35 -2.58
C LEU A 25 20.98 -2.65 -1.62
N GLN A 26 21.55 -1.89 -0.68
CA GLN A 26 20.79 -1.09 0.27
C GLN A 26 20.73 0.36 -0.19
N ARG A 27 19.68 1.07 0.20
CA ARG A 27 19.53 2.48 -0.02
C ARG A 27 20.73 3.23 0.57
N GLY A 28 21.33 4.07 -0.26
CA GLY A 28 22.53 4.83 0.07
C GLY A 28 23.83 4.15 -0.34
N ASP A 29 23.81 2.86 -0.73
CA ASP A 29 24.95 2.23 -1.39
C ASP A 29 25.20 2.88 -2.75
N VAL A 30 26.39 2.67 -3.30
CA VAL A 30 26.74 3.11 -4.66
C VAL A 30 26.68 1.91 -5.59
N PHE A 31 26.00 2.07 -6.74
CA PHE A 31 25.95 1.02 -7.76
C PHE A 31 27.36 0.65 -8.22
N PRO A 32 27.79 -0.62 -8.06
CA PRO A 32 29.14 -1.01 -8.42
C PRO A 32 29.34 -0.96 -9.93
N ALA A 33 30.59 -0.75 -10.33
CA ALA A 33 31.01 -0.93 -11.71
C ALA A 33 31.17 -2.42 -12.03
N ASP A 34 30.80 -2.83 -13.23
CA ASP A 34 31.05 -4.19 -13.71
C ASP A 34 32.54 -4.34 -14.07
N PRO A 35 33.24 -5.40 -13.62
CA PRO A 35 34.68 -5.57 -13.92
C PRO A 35 35.00 -5.72 -15.41
N MET A 36 34.04 -6.18 -16.23
CA MET A 36 34.23 -6.41 -17.66
C MET A 36 33.79 -5.20 -18.50
N TRP A 37 32.71 -4.52 -18.09
CA TRP A 37 32.09 -3.42 -18.89
C TRP A 37 32.27 -2.02 -18.29
N GLY A 38 32.74 -1.93 -17.05
CA GLY A 38 32.88 -0.67 -16.33
C GLY A 38 31.52 -0.12 -15.91
N SER A 39 31.12 1.01 -16.49
CA SER A 39 29.84 1.65 -16.17
C SER A 39 28.69 0.87 -16.79
N THR A 40 27.77 0.37 -15.98
CA THR A 40 26.58 -0.37 -16.44
C THR A 40 25.31 0.18 -15.83
N GLU A 41 24.18 -0.10 -16.47
CA GLU A 41 22.85 0.21 -15.94
C GLU A 41 22.38 -0.91 -15.02
N TRP A 42 21.63 -0.52 -14.00
CA TRP A 42 21.08 -1.40 -12.98
C TRP A 42 19.57 -1.31 -12.96
N LYS A 43 18.90 -2.45 -12.99
CA LYS A 43 17.45 -2.53 -12.92
C LYS A 43 17.01 -3.13 -11.60
N LEU A 44 16.07 -2.49 -10.91
CA LEU A 44 15.45 -3.10 -9.73
C LEU A 44 14.60 -4.31 -10.15
N THR A 45 14.96 -5.48 -9.65
CA THR A 45 14.29 -6.75 -9.97
C THR A 45 13.39 -7.20 -8.83
N GLU A 46 13.83 -7.02 -7.59
CA GLU A 46 13.04 -7.33 -6.40
C GLU A 46 13.15 -6.19 -5.39
N LEU A 47 12.00 -5.69 -4.93
CA LEU A 47 11.95 -4.68 -3.87
C LEU A 47 12.02 -5.37 -2.51
N GLU A 48 13.01 -5.01 -1.69
CA GLU A 48 13.02 -5.44 -0.30
C GLU A 48 12.18 -4.47 0.52
N PHE A 49 11.05 -4.94 1.04
CA PHE A 49 10.21 -4.15 1.93
C PHE A 49 9.90 -4.94 3.20
N SER A 50 10.13 -4.30 4.35
CA SER A 50 9.64 -4.80 5.63
C SER A 50 8.31 -4.13 5.95
N ASN A 51 7.21 -4.87 5.82
CA ASN A 51 5.89 -4.36 6.17
C ASN A 51 5.69 -4.47 7.70
N HIS A 52 5.94 -3.38 8.43
CA HIS A 52 5.69 -3.28 9.87
C HIS A 52 4.25 -2.89 10.22
N HIS A 53 3.30 -3.03 9.30
CA HIS A 53 1.89 -2.74 9.61
C HIS A 53 1.21 -3.99 10.18
N ALA A 54 0.47 -3.83 11.28
CA ALA A 54 -0.31 -4.91 11.91
C ALA A 54 -1.48 -5.43 11.05
N GLY A 55 -1.64 -4.91 9.82
CA GLY A 55 -2.70 -5.31 8.88
C GLY A 55 -4.12 -4.93 9.32
N HIS A 56 -4.28 -3.98 10.25
CA HIS A 56 -5.58 -3.57 10.73
C HIS A 56 -6.21 -2.51 9.83
N THR A 57 -7.45 -2.77 9.39
CA THR A 57 -8.33 -1.79 8.76
C THR A 57 -8.65 -0.68 9.77
N ASP A 58 -8.73 0.58 9.31
CA ASP A 58 -9.17 1.69 10.17
C ASP A 58 -10.53 1.31 10.81
N PRO A 59 -10.69 1.43 12.14
CA PRO A 59 -11.94 1.08 12.82
C PRO A 59 -13.20 1.73 12.22
N ARG A 60 -13.09 2.89 11.56
CA ARG A 60 -14.22 3.57 10.90
C ARG A 60 -14.68 2.90 9.61
N GLU A 61 -13.76 2.20 8.95
CA GLU A 61 -14.01 1.48 7.70
C GLU A 61 -14.52 0.06 7.95
N ILE A 62 -14.46 -0.42 9.21
CA ILE A 62 -15.04 -1.69 9.62
C ILE A 62 -16.54 -1.49 9.80
N PRO A 63 -17.40 -2.20 9.03
CA PRO A 63 -18.84 -2.11 9.22
C PRO A 63 -19.22 -2.46 10.67
N HIS A 64 -19.90 -1.54 11.35
CA HIS A 64 -20.49 -1.82 12.65
C HIS A 64 -21.84 -2.50 12.47
N ASP A 65 -22.21 -3.42 13.35
CA ASP A 65 -23.51 -4.12 13.30
C ASP A 65 -24.71 -3.14 13.30
N SER A 66 -24.54 -1.96 13.91
CA SER A 66 -25.51 -0.86 13.92
C SER A 66 -25.77 -0.22 12.54
N ALA A 67 -24.88 -0.41 11.57
CA ALA A 67 -25.03 0.12 10.22
C ALA A 67 -26.09 -0.63 9.39
N ASN A 68 -26.52 -1.81 9.82
CA ASN A 68 -27.63 -2.53 9.19
C ASN A 68 -28.98 -2.24 9.83
N ASP A 69 -29.02 -1.48 10.93
CA ASP A 69 -30.28 -1.09 11.57
C ASP A 69 -30.95 0.06 10.78
N PRO A 70 -32.13 -0.17 10.18
CA PRO A 70 -32.85 0.88 9.46
C PRO A 70 -33.13 2.12 10.32
N GLU A 71 -33.31 1.99 11.64
CA GLU A 71 -33.58 3.13 12.53
C GLU A 71 -32.38 4.09 12.65
N ASN A 72 -31.15 3.58 12.52
CA ASN A 72 -29.95 4.41 12.56
C ASN A 72 -29.78 5.29 11.32
N HIS A 73 -30.39 4.90 10.19
CA HIS A 73 -30.41 5.71 8.96
C HIS A 73 -31.54 6.74 8.93
N LEU A 74 -32.43 6.74 9.94
CA LEU A 74 -33.63 7.55 9.98
C LEU A 74 -33.51 8.79 10.90
N GLN A 75 -32.32 9.38 11.03
CA GLN A 75 -32.06 10.50 11.96
C GLN A 75 -32.47 11.90 11.43
N HIS A 76 -33.28 11.96 10.36
CA HIS A 76 -33.64 13.24 9.75
C HIS A 76 -34.68 14.00 10.61
N PRO A 77 -34.54 15.33 10.84
CA PRO A 77 -35.41 16.11 11.72
C PRO A 77 -36.88 16.19 11.27
N ARG A 78 -37.18 15.79 10.02
CA ARG A 78 -38.55 15.72 9.47
C ARG A 78 -39.09 14.28 9.40
N ARG A 79 -38.64 13.37 10.27
CA ARG A 79 -39.15 12.00 10.30
C ARG A 79 -40.62 11.96 10.67
N HIS A 80 -41.44 11.40 9.79
CA HIS A 80 -42.82 11.05 10.10
C HIS A 80 -42.83 9.81 10.98
N LYS A 81 -43.25 9.93 12.25
CA LYS A 81 -43.52 8.75 13.09
C LYS A 81 -44.76 8.07 12.52
N HIS A 82 -44.64 6.80 12.12
CA HIS A 82 -45.80 6.01 11.73
C HIS A 82 -46.76 5.98 12.93
N LYS A 83 -47.95 6.57 12.77
CA LYS A 83 -49.02 6.44 13.77
C LYS A 83 -49.52 5.00 13.65
N GLU A 84 -49.47 4.24 14.75
CA GLU A 84 -50.17 2.97 14.83
C GLU A 84 -51.65 3.21 14.53
N HIS A 85 -52.18 2.54 13.50
CA HIS A 85 -53.61 2.47 13.26
C HIS A 85 -54.20 1.70 14.44
N ARG A 86 -54.76 2.42 15.42
CA ARG A 86 -55.73 1.82 16.34
C ARG A 86 -56.93 1.41 15.49
N GLY A 87 -57.06 0.11 15.23
CA GLY A 87 -58.29 -0.44 14.71
C GLY A 87 -59.38 -0.17 15.74
N ASP A 88 -60.40 0.58 15.33
CA ASP A 88 -61.63 0.74 16.11
C ASP A 88 -62.33 -0.62 16.24
N GLU A 89 -62.87 -0.85 17.43
CA GLU A 89 -63.56 -2.05 17.95
C GLU A 89 -64.89 -2.32 17.25
#